data_AF-A0A4P9Z2Q8-F1
#
_entry.id   AF-A0A4P9Z2Q8-F1
#
_cell.length_a   1.000
_cell.length_b   1.000
_cell.length_c   1.000
_cell.angle_alpha   90.00
_cell.angle_beta   90.00
_cell.angle_gamma   90.00
#
_symmetry.space_group_name_H-M   'P 1'
#
loop_
_entity.id
_entity.type
_entity.pdbx_description
1 polymer ?
#
loop_
_entity_poly.entity_id
_entity_poly.type
_entity_poly.pdbx_seq_one_letter_code
_entity_poly.pdbx_strand_id
1 'polypeptide(L)'
;IWLECSGAYDIRQPGYYRRLLDTHTDEVSSFMTQIELDVHRTMPDNIFFGGDGPGVCKLRRVLTAYSWHNPAIGYCQGMNVMAATLLLVFPTSEENAFWTLVYLLEHIIPEGYHSHQLMAAQADQRVLEELCRDTAPQLAGHLKACGVDMAAITISWFLSIFAESMPLEALLRVWDMVLVEGFLALFRISVALLHLHERDMLSLHSTTALYVYLK
;
A
#
# COMPACT_ATOMS: atom_id res chain seq x y z
N ILE A 1 1.79 19.24 -3.93
CA ILE A 1 2.01 18.33 -5.08
C ILE A 1 1.07 17.14 -4.95
N TRP A 2 1.31 16.16 -4.07
CA TRP A 2 0.47 14.95 -3.99
C TRP A 2 -1.03 15.22 -3.82
N LEU A 3 -1.40 16.12 -2.91
CA LEU A 3 -2.80 16.49 -2.68
C LEU A 3 -3.49 17.04 -3.94
N GLU A 4 -2.75 17.73 -4.81
CA GLU A 4 -3.27 18.32 -6.05
C GLU A 4 -3.21 17.31 -7.22
N CYS A 5 -2.15 16.49 -7.28
CA CYS A 5 -1.90 15.59 -8.40
C CYS A 5 -2.78 14.33 -8.37
N SER A 6 -2.97 13.75 -7.19
CA SER A 6 -4.10 12.86 -6.93
C SER A 6 -5.30 13.76 -6.75
N GLY A 7 -6.49 13.63 -7.32
CA GLY A 7 -7.62 14.55 -7.07
C GLY A 7 -8.16 14.65 -5.62
N ALA A 8 -7.35 14.31 -4.60
CA ALA A 8 -7.64 14.43 -3.18
C ALA A 8 -8.04 15.86 -2.77
N TYR A 9 -7.44 16.89 -3.37
CA TYR A 9 -7.85 18.29 -3.14
C TYR A 9 -9.30 18.54 -3.55
N ASP A 10 -9.73 17.95 -4.68
CA ASP A 10 -11.06 18.18 -5.25
C ASP A 10 -12.17 17.48 -4.46
N ILE A 11 -11.89 16.29 -3.91
CA ILE A 11 -12.85 15.54 -3.09
C ILE A 11 -12.85 15.97 -1.61
N ARG A 12 -11.84 16.74 -1.19
CA ARG A 12 -11.65 17.13 0.20
C ARG A 12 -12.81 17.99 0.70
N GLN A 13 -13.35 17.58 1.84
CA GLN A 13 -14.36 18.34 2.57
C GLN A 13 -13.78 18.89 3.88
N PRO A 14 -13.50 20.21 4.00
CA PRO A 14 -12.90 20.77 5.19
C PRO A 14 -13.65 20.47 6.50
N GLY A 15 -12.92 19.98 7.49
CA GLY A 15 -13.43 19.65 8.82
C GLY A 15 -14.20 18.33 8.88
N TYR A 16 -14.39 17.63 7.75
CA TYR A 16 -15.03 16.31 7.74
C TYR A 16 -14.25 15.29 8.58
N TYR A 17 -12.92 15.23 8.42
CA TYR A 17 -12.05 14.33 9.18
C TYR A 17 -12.23 14.51 10.69
N ARG A 18 -12.23 15.76 11.16
CA ARG A 18 -12.42 16.07 12.58
C ARG A 18 -13.83 15.69 13.06
N ARG A 19 -14.86 16.08 12.31
CA ARG A 19 -16.26 15.71 12.65
C ARG A 19 -16.44 14.20 12.73
N LEU A 20 -15.80 13.45 11.83
CA LEU A 20 -15.90 11.99 11.80
C LEU A 20 -15.33 11.36 13.07
N LEU A 21 -14.17 11.83 13.52
CA LEU A 21 -13.57 11.42 14.79
C LEU A 21 -14.43 11.83 15.99
N ASP A 22 -14.88 13.08 16.03
CA ASP A 22 -15.68 13.61 17.13
C ASP A 22 -17.00 12.83 17.29
N THR A 23 -17.65 12.50 16.17
CA THR A 23 -18.94 11.77 16.14
C THR A 23 -18.81 10.36 16.72
N HIS A 24 -17.68 9.69 16.50
CA HIS A 24 -17.46 8.29 16.92
C HIS A 24 -16.53 8.19 18.14
N THR A 25 -16.39 9.25 18.94
CA THR A 25 -15.46 9.29 20.09
C THR A 25 -15.73 8.17 21.10
N ASP A 26 -17.00 7.85 21.33
CA ASP A 26 -17.45 6.83 22.28
C ASP A 26 -17.75 5.47 21.62
N GLU A 27 -17.46 5.35 20.32
CA GLU A 27 -17.72 4.14 19.55
C GLU A 27 -16.42 3.36 19.27
N VAL A 28 -16.52 2.03 19.26
CA VAL A 28 -15.39 1.15 18.93
C VAL A 28 -15.62 0.55 17.56
N SER A 29 -14.79 0.97 16.60
CA SER A 29 -14.77 0.38 15.25
C SER A 29 -14.44 -1.11 15.34
N SER A 30 -15.10 -1.93 14.52
CA SER A 30 -14.77 -3.37 14.39
C SER A 30 -13.33 -3.63 13.98
N PHE A 31 -12.66 -2.61 13.44
CA PHE A 31 -11.27 -2.66 12.99
C PHE A 31 -10.27 -2.16 14.03
N MET A 32 -10.74 -1.59 15.15
CA MET A 32 -9.89 -0.91 16.14
C MET A 32 -8.81 -1.83 16.71
N THR A 33 -9.15 -3.07 17.05
CA THR A 33 -8.18 -4.04 17.57
C THR A 33 -7.03 -4.29 16.59
N GLN A 34 -7.34 -4.45 15.30
CA GLN A 34 -6.31 -4.69 14.29
C GLN A 34 -5.47 -3.43 14.01
N ILE A 35 -6.10 -2.25 13.99
CA ILE A 35 -5.42 -0.96 13.88
C ILE A 35 -4.42 -0.81 15.04
N GLU A 36 -4.84 -1.08 16.29
CA GLU A 36 -3.95 -1.00 17.45
C GLU A 36 -2.74 -1.92 17.36
N LEU A 37 -2.92 -3.15 16.88
CA LEU A 37 -1.80 -4.08 16.69
C LEU A 37 -0.81 -3.56 15.64
N ASP A 38 -1.31 -2.91 14.59
CA ASP A 38 -0.50 -2.45 13.47
C ASP A 38 0.22 -1.13 13.76
N VAL A 39 -0.41 -0.16 14.43
CA VAL A 39 0.21 1.15 14.67
C VAL A 39 1.49 1.06 15.50
N HIS A 40 1.57 0.14 16.48
CA HIS A 40 2.76 -0.01 17.34
C HIS A 40 3.94 -0.70 16.64
N ARG A 41 3.68 -1.42 15.54
CA ARG A 41 4.73 -2.10 14.74
C ARG A 41 5.03 -1.38 13.43
N THR A 42 4.37 -0.25 13.14
CA THR A 42 4.53 0.49 11.89
C THR A 42 5.76 1.38 11.93
N MET A 43 6.70 1.16 11.02
CA MET A 43 7.94 1.95 10.90
C MET A 43 8.68 2.13 12.25
N PRO A 44 9.01 1.05 12.97
CA PRO A 44 9.49 1.12 14.36
C PRO A 44 10.84 1.85 14.50
N ASP A 45 11.66 1.84 13.45
CA ASP A 45 12.95 2.54 13.42
C ASP A 45 12.83 4.04 13.08
N ASN A 46 11.64 4.50 12.70
CA ASN A 46 11.40 5.91 12.39
C ASN A 46 11.10 6.68 13.68
N ILE A 47 11.84 7.77 13.96
CA ILE A 47 11.69 8.56 15.20
C ILE A 47 10.26 9.09 15.42
N PHE A 48 9.49 9.28 14.36
CA PHE A 48 8.10 9.75 14.46
C PHE A 48 7.12 8.66 14.92
N PHE A 49 7.37 7.39 14.57
CA PHE A 49 6.47 6.25 14.84
C PHE A 49 7.03 5.22 15.83
N GLY A 50 8.34 5.20 16.06
CA GLY A 50 8.99 4.25 16.96
C GLY A 50 8.60 4.47 18.42
N GLY A 51 8.35 3.36 19.14
CA GLY A 51 7.88 3.40 20.52
C GLY A 51 6.56 4.16 20.66
N ASP A 52 6.50 5.09 21.60
CA ASP A 52 5.34 5.99 21.79
C ASP A 52 5.53 7.34 21.07
N GLY A 53 6.14 7.30 19.87
CA GLY A 53 6.41 8.48 19.05
C GLY A 53 5.13 9.29 18.75
N PRO A 54 5.26 10.61 18.51
CA PRO A 54 4.11 11.50 18.32
C PRO A 54 3.25 11.13 17.10
N GLY A 55 3.80 10.37 16.14
CA GLY A 55 3.11 9.88 14.95
C GLY A 55 2.16 8.72 15.22
N VAL A 56 2.37 7.91 16.27
CA VAL A 56 1.54 6.72 16.57
C VAL A 56 0.08 7.12 16.79
N CYS A 57 -0.17 8.15 17.59
CA CYS A 57 -1.52 8.66 17.83
C CYS A 57 -2.15 9.28 16.58
N LYS A 58 -1.35 9.90 15.70
CA LYS A 58 -1.84 10.43 14.43
C LYS A 58 -2.23 9.31 13.47
N LEU A 59 -1.38 8.29 13.37
CA LEU A 59 -1.61 7.11 12.53
C LEU A 59 -2.91 6.40 12.93
N ARG A 60 -3.09 6.17 14.23
CA ARG A 60 -4.32 5.62 14.80
C ARG A 60 -5.54 6.41 14.36
N ARG A 61 -5.55 7.73 14.56
CA ARG A 61 -6.68 8.59 14.17
C ARG A 61 -6.98 8.53 12.67
N VAL A 62 -5.96 8.60 11.81
CA VAL A 62 -6.15 8.54 10.35
C VAL A 62 -6.78 7.22 9.93
N LEU A 63 -6.27 6.09 10.43
CA LEU A 63 -6.79 4.77 10.10
C LEU A 63 -8.20 4.54 10.67
N THR A 64 -8.45 4.94 11.92
CA THR A 64 -9.78 4.86 12.54
C THR A 64 -10.78 5.72 11.77
N ALA A 65 -10.43 6.96 11.44
CA ALA A 65 -11.29 7.82 10.62
C ALA A 65 -11.59 7.19 9.26
N TYR A 66 -10.59 6.61 8.58
CA TYR A 66 -10.84 5.92 7.32
C TYR A 66 -11.80 4.73 7.48
N SER A 67 -11.62 3.93 8.53
CA SER A 67 -12.50 2.79 8.80
C SER A 67 -13.97 3.18 8.99
N TRP A 68 -14.23 4.40 9.50
CA TRP A 68 -15.57 4.96 9.62
C TRP A 68 -16.06 5.62 8.35
N HIS A 69 -15.17 6.23 7.56
CA HIS A 69 -15.50 6.87 6.30
C HIS A 69 -16.03 5.86 5.29
N ASN A 70 -15.36 4.72 5.19
CA ASN A 70 -15.74 3.66 4.28
C ASN A 70 -15.72 2.30 4.99
N PRO A 71 -16.80 1.93 5.71
CA PRO A 71 -16.88 0.67 6.44
C PRO A 71 -16.86 -0.58 5.55
N ALA A 72 -17.16 -0.43 4.25
CA ALA A 72 -17.13 -1.53 3.29
C ALA A 72 -15.70 -2.00 3.01
N ILE A 73 -14.73 -1.07 2.98
CA ILE A 73 -13.30 -1.39 2.95
C ILE A 73 -12.77 -1.58 4.38
N GLY A 74 -13.15 -0.66 5.28
CA GLY A 74 -12.74 -0.67 6.68
C GLY A 74 -11.24 -0.48 6.84
N TYR A 75 -10.57 -1.52 7.34
CA TYR A 75 -9.12 -1.57 7.47
C TYR A 75 -8.58 -2.89 6.94
N CYS A 76 -7.57 -2.81 6.08
CA CYS A 76 -6.80 -3.94 5.58
C CYS A 76 -5.32 -3.77 5.96
N GLN A 77 -4.64 -4.89 6.21
CA GLN A 77 -3.20 -4.87 6.48
C GLN A 77 -2.44 -4.22 5.31
N GLY A 78 -1.47 -3.37 5.63
CA GLY A 78 -0.69 -2.57 4.67
C GLY A 78 -1.14 -1.10 4.64
N MET A 79 -2.40 -0.82 4.97
CA MET A 79 -2.91 0.56 5.06
C MET A 79 -2.21 1.38 6.15
N ASN A 80 -1.74 0.72 7.22
CA ASN A 80 -0.93 1.36 8.26
C ASN A 80 0.35 1.98 7.70
N VAL A 81 1.06 1.26 6.83
CA VAL A 81 2.30 1.78 6.24
C VAL A 81 1.98 2.87 5.21
N MET A 82 0.88 2.73 4.46
CA MET A 82 0.40 3.77 3.55
C MET A 82 0.10 5.09 4.31
N ALA A 83 -0.71 5.01 5.38
CA ALA A 83 -1.08 6.17 6.18
C ALA A 83 0.13 6.78 6.91
N ALA A 84 1.07 5.96 7.39
CA ALA A 84 2.30 6.42 8.00
C ALA A 84 3.18 7.21 7.01
N THR A 85 3.35 6.70 5.78
CA THR A 85 4.04 7.41 4.70
C THR A 85 3.38 8.76 4.41
N LEU A 86 2.05 8.80 4.29
CA LEU A 86 1.32 10.05 4.06
C LEU A 86 1.49 11.05 5.20
N LEU A 87 1.54 10.59 6.45
CA LEU A 87 1.78 11.46 7.61
C LEU A 87 3.20 12.06 7.62
N LEU A 88 4.19 11.35 7.08
CA LEU A 88 5.54 11.91 6.90
C LEU A 88 5.57 12.95 5.78
N VAL A 89 4.78 12.76 4.73
CA VAL A 89 4.67 13.71 3.60
C VAL A 89 3.84 14.95 3.97
N PHE A 90 2.84 14.80 4.83
CA PHE A 90 1.97 15.88 5.32
C PHE A 90 2.15 16.14 6.82
N PRO A 91 3.35 16.53 7.30
CA PRO A 91 3.66 16.61 8.73
C PRO A 91 2.78 17.61 9.50
N THR A 92 2.24 18.60 8.80
CA THR A 92 1.41 19.69 9.36
C THR A 92 -0.09 19.46 9.22
N SER A 93 -0.55 18.43 8.50
CA SER A 93 -1.98 18.20 8.26
C SER A 93 -2.35 16.73 8.18
N GLU A 94 -2.89 16.18 9.27
CA GLU A 94 -3.50 14.84 9.30
C GLU A 94 -4.67 14.72 8.32
N GLU A 95 -5.45 15.79 8.15
CA GLU A 95 -6.58 15.80 7.23
C GLU A 95 -6.12 15.65 5.77
N ASN A 96 -4.97 16.22 5.38
CA ASN A 96 -4.43 16.01 4.04
C ASN A 96 -3.95 14.57 3.84
N ALA A 97 -3.30 13.98 4.86
CA ALA A 97 -2.92 12.57 4.83
C ALA A 97 -4.16 11.67 4.70
N PHE A 98 -5.22 11.95 5.46
CA PHE A 98 -6.50 11.25 5.39
C PHE A 98 -7.10 11.33 3.98
N TRP A 99 -7.27 12.52 3.40
CA TRP A 99 -7.88 12.66 2.07
C TRP A 99 -7.04 12.06 0.95
N THR A 100 -5.71 12.09 1.07
CA THR A 100 -4.82 11.42 0.11
C THR A 100 -4.95 9.89 0.23
N LEU A 101 -5.11 9.36 1.45
CA LEU A 101 -5.39 7.94 1.67
C LEU A 101 -6.74 7.53 1.07
N VAL A 102 -7.78 8.33 1.29
CA VAL A 102 -9.10 8.14 0.66
C VAL A 102 -8.97 8.07 -0.85
N TYR A 103 -8.26 9.03 -1.46
CA TYR A 103 -8.08 9.04 -2.90
C TYR A 103 -7.32 7.80 -3.42
N LEU A 104 -6.24 7.39 -2.75
CA LEU A 104 -5.51 6.18 -3.12
C LEU A 104 -6.41 4.93 -3.09
N LEU A 105 -7.20 4.76 -2.04
CA LEU A 105 -7.98 3.54 -1.82
C LEU A 105 -9.28 3.50 -2.63
N GLU A 106 -9.90 4.66 -2.91
CA GLU A 106 -11.22 4.72 -3.54
C GLU A 106 -11.19 5.17 -5.00
N HIS A 107 -10.13 5.87 -5.43
CA HIS A 107 -10.04 6.43 -6.79
C HIS A 107 -8.87 5.91 -7.60
N ILE A 108 -7.76 5.50 -6.96
CA ILE A 108 -6.64 4.86 -7.65
C ILE A 108 -6.84 3.34 -7.68
N ILE A 109 -7.03 2.71 -6.52
CA ILE A 109 -7.18 1.26 -6.45
C ILE A 109 -8.57 0.85 -6.99
N PRO A 110 -8.67 -0.19 -7.85
CA PRO A 110 -9.95 -0.67 -8.37
C PRO A 110 -10.91 -1.15 -7.29
N GLU A 111 -12.21 -1.06 -7.56
CA GLU A 111 -13.22 -1.57 -6.63
C GLU A 111 -13.03 -3.08 -6.34
N GLY A 112 -13.21 -3.47 -5.08
CA GLY A 112 -13.11 -4.86 -4.64
C GLY A 112 -11.69 -5.38 -4.42
N TYR A 113 -10.66 -4.53 -4.57
CA TYR A 113 -9.25 -4.93 -4.36
C TYR A 113 -8.95 -5.38 -2.94
N HIS A 114 -9.54 -4.71 -1.93
CA HIS A 114 -9.43 -5.06 -0.51
C HIS A 114 -10.62 -5.89 0.00
N SER A 115 -11.41 -6.49 -0.89
CA SER A 115 -12.49 -7.40 -0.48
C SER A 115 -11.94 -8.68 0.13
N HIS A 116 -12.73 -9.37 0.96
CA HIS A 116 -12.30 -10.63 1.59
C HIS A 116 -11.84 -11.72 0.61
N GLN A 117 -12.37 -11.72 -0.62
CA GLN A 117 -12.02 -12.73 -1.62
C GLN A 117 -10.83 -12.30 -2.51
N LEU A 118 -10.43 -11.02 -2.46
CA LEU A 118 -9.33 -10.45 -3.25
C LEU A 118 -9.41 -10.77 -4.76
N MET A 119 -10.61 -10.98 -5.30
CA MET A 119 -10.78 -11.46 -6.68
C MET A 119 -10.21 -10.51 -7.71
N ALA A 120 -10.38 -9.19 -7.50
CA ALA A 120 -9.80 -8.17 -8.36
C ALA A 120 -8.27 -8.21 -8.30
N ALA A 121 -7.68 -8.27 -7.10
CA ALA A 121 -6.24 -8.36 -6.94
C ALA A 121 -5.65 -9.64 -7.55
N GLN A 122 -6.33 -10.78 -7.39
CA GLN A 122 -5.92 -12.04 -8.01
C GLN A 122 -5.99 -12.01 -9.54
N ALA A 123 -7.00 -11.35 -10.11
CA ALA A 123 -7.09 -11.17 -11.56
C ALA A 123 -5.89 -10.37 -12.08
N ASP A 124 -5.55 -9.28 -11.40
CA ASP A 124 -4.40 -8.44 -11.76
C ASP A 124 -3.05 -9.14 -11.56
N GLN A 125 -2.92 -10.04 -10.57
CA GLN A 125 -1.71 -10.86 -10.46
C GLN A 125 -1.53 -11.77 -11.68
N ARG A 126 -2.60 -12.32 -12.26
CA ARG A 126 -2.49 -13.12 -13.50
C ARG A 126 -2.02 -12.27 -14.68
N VAL A 127 -2.47 -11.01 -14.76
CA VAL A 127 -1.99 -10.06 -15.77
C VAL A 127 -0.51 -9.80 -15.58
N LEU A 128 -0.04 -9.58 -14.35
CA LEU A 128 1.38 -9.37 -14.08
C LEU A 128 2.24 -10.61 -14.43
N GLU A 129 1.76 -11.81 -14.13
CA GLU A 129 2.42 -13.06 -14.54
C GLU A 129 2.53 -13.19 -16.06
N GLU A 130 1.49 -12.81 -16.79
CA GLU A 130 1.51 -12.81 -18.25
C GLU A 130 2.50 -11.78 -18.80
N LEU A 131 2.50 -10.55 -18.26
CA LEU A 131 3.50 -9.54 -18.60
C LEU A 131 4.93 -10.01 -18.30
N CYS A 132 5.15 -10.73 -17.21
CA CYS A 132 6.45 -11.32 -16.88
C CYS A 132 6.85 -12.39 -17.91
N ARG A 133 5.91 -13.26 -18.32
CA ARG A 133 6.17 -14.25 -19.39
C ARG A 133 6.52 -13.59 -20.72
N ASP A 134 5.85 -12.51 -21.07
CA ASP A 134 6.04 -11.84 -22.36
C ASP A 134 7.33 -11.00 -22.38
N THR A 135 7.64 -10.34 -21.27
CA THR A 135 8.77 -9.39 -21.23
C THR A 135 10.05 -10.00 -20.67
N ALA A 136 9.97 -10.95 -19.73
CA ALA A 136 11.10 -11.62 -19.08
C ALA A 136 10.90 -13.16 -19.04
N PRO A 137 10.79 -13.82 -20.22
CA PRO A 137 10.44 -15.24 -20.30
C PRO A 137 11.43 -16.18 -19.58
N GLN A 138 12.71 -15.80 -19.53
CA GLN A 138 13.73 -16.58 -18.82
C GLN A 138 13.48 -16.57 -17.31
N LEU A 139 13.25 -15.39 -16.73
CA LEU A 139 12.87 -15.25 -15.33
C LEU A 139 11.58 -15.99 -15.01
N ALA A 140 10.53 -15.81 -15.82
CA ALA A 140 9.24 -16.48 -15.60
C ALA A 140 9.39 -18.01 -15.61
N GLY A 141 10.17 -18.55 -16.56
CA GLY A 141 10.50 -19.97 -16.62
C GLY A 141 11.28 -20.45 -15.40
N HIS A 142 12.26 -19.65 -14.94
CA HIS A 142 13.09 -19.95 -13.78
C HIS A 142 12.29 -19.97 -12.47
N LEU A 143 11.48 -18.94 -12.21
CA LEU A 143 10.60 -18.88 -11.03
C LEU A 143 9.67 -20.10 -10.99
N LYS A 144 9.08 -20.47 -12.13
CA LYS A 144 8.24 -21.65 -12.26
C LYS A 144 9.01 -22.95 -11.99
N ALA A 145 10.22 -23.09 -12.53
CA ALA A 145 11.06 -24.28 -12.32
C ALA A 145 11.48 -24.43 -10.85
N CYS A 146 11.71 -23.32 -10.16
CA CYS A 146 11.98 -23.28 -8.72
C CYS A 146 10.71 -23.41 -7.85
N GLY A 147 9.50 -23.51 -8.43
CA GLY A 147 8.25 -23.64 -7.68
C GLY A 147 7.83 -22.37 -6.92
N VAL A 148 8.25 -21.20 -7.38
CA VAL A 148 7.84 -19.90 -6.82
C VAL A 148 6.47 -19.53 -7.39
N ASP A 149 5.52 -19.24 -6.50
CA ASP A 149 4.26 -18.60 -6.83
C ASP A 149 4.48 -17.09 -6.79
N MET A 150 4.57 -16.47 -7.97
CA MET A 150 4.85 -15.03 -8.08
C MET A 150 3.71 -14.21 -7.47
N ALA A 151 2.45 -14.58 -7.76
CA ALA A 151 1.27 -13.90 -7.26
C ALA A 151 1.22 -13.88 -5.72
N ALA A 152 1.68 -14.95 -5.05
CA ALA A 152 1.74 -15.00 -3.59
C ALA A 152 2.64 -13.91 -2.98
N ILE A 153 3.59 -13.37 -3.74
CA ILE A 153 4.51 -12.30 -3.29
C ILE A 153 3.98 -10.95 -3.75
N THR A 154 3.74 -10.82 -5.06
CA THR A 154 3.44 -9.54 -5.70
C THR A 154 2.04 -9.03 -5.40
N ILE A 155 1.14 -9.86 -4.85
CA ILE A 155 -0.15 -9.39 -4.36
C ILE A 155 0.02 -8.31 -3.27
N SER A 156 1.01 -8.46 -2.39
CA SER A 156 1.30 -7.46 -1.34
C SER A 156 1.78 -6.13 -1.92
N TRP A 157 2.49 -6.18 -3.05
CA TRP A 157 2.95 -4.98 -3.76
C TRP A 157 1.76 -4.15 -4.24
N PHE A 158 0.69 -4.78 -4.71
CA PHE A 158 -0.47 -4.06 -5.23
C PHE A 158 -1.42 -3.63 -4.11
N LEU A 159 -1.68 -4.51 -3.13
CA LEU A 159 -2.58 -4.21 -2.01
C LEU A 159 -2.14 -3.00 -1.19
N SER A 160 -0.83 -2.80 -1.06
CA SER A 160 -0.24 -1.69 -0.29
C SER A 160 0.37 -0.59 -1.17
N ILE A 161 0.24 -0.67 -2.50
CA ILE A 161 0.93 0.24 -3.45
C ILE A 161 2.43 0.31 -3.13
N PHE A 162 3.06 -0.85 -2.94
CA PHE A 162 4.46 -1.07 -2.56
C PHE A 162 4.86 -0.56 -1.17
N ALA A 163 3.93 -0.07 -0.35
CA ALA A 163 4.27 0.55 0.92
C ALA A 163 5.03 -0.39 1.87
N GLU A 164 4.72 -1.70 1.83
CA GLU A 164 5.37 -2.70 2.66
C GLU A 164 6.60 -3.35 2.00
N SER A 165 6.87 -3.06 0.73
CA SER A 165 7.84 -3.80 -0.09
C SER A 165 9.05 -2.95 -0.52
N MET A 166 9.08 -1.68 -0.13
CA MET A 166 10.14 -0.76 -0.53
C MET A 166 10.63 0.13 0.62
N PRO A 167 11.92 0.50 0.61
CA PRO A 167 12.41 1.60 1.43
C PRO A 167 11.64 2.90 1.12
N LEU A 168 11.46 3.74 2.13
CA LEU A 168 10.65 4.96 2.03
C LEU A 168 11.05 5.84 0.83
N GLU A 169 12.35 6.08 0.61
CA GLU A 169 12.82 6.91 -0.50
C GLU A 169 12.38 6.40 -1.88
N ALA A 170 12.44 5.09 -2.10
CA ALA A 170 11.99 4.46 -3.33
C ALA A 170 10.45 4.52 -3.45
N LEU A 171 9.75 4.24 -2.34
CA LEU A 171 8.30 4.31 -2.26
C LEU A 171 7.77 5.70 -2.66
N LEU A 172 8.38 6.78 -2.17
CA LEU A 172 7.97 8.15 -2.52
C LEU A 172 8.05 8.40 -4.03
N ARG A 173 9.07 7.87 -4.72
CA ARG A 173 9.20 8.00 -6.18
C ARG A 173 8.17 7.16 -6.94
N VAL A 174 7.86 5.97 -6.44
CA VAL A 174 6.77 5.14 -6.98
C VAL A 174 5.44 5.86 -6.83
N TRP A 175 5.18 6.49 -5.68
CA TRP A 175 3.94 7.20 -5.44
C TRP A 175 3.83 8.50 -6.24
N ASP A 176 4.92 9.21 -6.51
CA ASP A 176 4.92 10.33 -7.47
C ASP A 176 4.30 9.90 -8.82
N MET A 177 4.67 8.71 -9.32
CA MET A 177 4.15 8.17 -10.58
C MET A 177 2.70 7.68 -10.43
N VAL A 178 2.40 6.92 -9.38
CA VAL A 178 1.06 6.35 -9.15
C VAL A 178 -0.01 7.43 -8.98
N LEU A 179 0.31 8.52 -8.28
CA LEU A 179 -0.65 9.60 -8.06
C LEU A 179 -0.99 10.38 -9.35
N VAL A 180 -0.12 10.32 -10.37
CA VAL A 180 -0.30 11.02 -11.65
C VAL A 180 -0.85 10.08 -12.73
N GLU A 181 -0.28 8.88 -12.86
CA GLU A 181 -0.61 7.93 -13.92
C GLU A 181 -1.67 6.90 -13.51
N GLY A 182 -2.01 6.86 -12.22
CA GLY A 182 -2.98 5.95 -11.64
C GLY A 182 -2.51 4.51 -11.54
N PHE A 183 -3.47 3.61 -11.38
CA PHE A 183 -3.24 2.21 -11.01
C PHE A 183 -2.34 1.43 -11.97
N LEU A 184 -2.44 1.69 -13.27
CA LEU A 184 -1.64 0.99 -14.28
C LEU A 184 -0.13 1.25 -14.14
N ALA A 185 0.27 2.30 -13.41
CA ALA A 185 1.68 2.52 -13.07
C ALA A 185 2.26 1.36 -12.25
N LEU A 186 1.45 0.68 -11.42
CA LEU A 186 1.90 -0.45 -10.63
C LEU A 186 2.43 -1.58 -11.51
N PHE A 187 1.72 -1.94 -12.57
CA PHE A 187 2.19 -2.95 -13.52
C PHE A 187 3.51 -2.57 -14.19
N ARG A 188 3.64 -1.32 -14.65
CA ARG A 188 4.87 -0.82 -15.29
C ARG A 188 6.04 -0.89 -14.32
N ILE A 189 5.82 -0.48 -13.08
CA ILE A 189 6.83 -0.49 -12.02
C ILE A 189 7.21 -1.93 -11.65
N SER A 190 6.24 -2.83 -11.45
CA SER A 190 6.51 -4.24 -11.19
C SER A 190 7.34 -4.89 -12.29
N VAL A 191 6.98 -4.69 -13.56
CA VAL A 191 7.76 -5.21 -14.70
C VAL A 191 9.17 -4.61 -14.69
N ALA A 192 9.31 -3.30 -14.48
CA ALA A 192 10.62 -2.66 -14.41
C ALA A 192 11.49 -3.22 -13.27
N LEU A 193 10.93 -3.51 -12.10
CA LEU A 193 11.63 -4.14 -10.98
C LEU A 193 12.06 -5.56 -11.33
N LEU A 194 11.18 -6.37 -11.95
CA LEU A 194 11.51 -7.72 -12.37
C LEU A 194 12.67 -7.73 -13.37
N HIS A 195 12.70 -6.78 -14.30
CA HIS A 195 13.82 -6.59 -15.24
C HIS A 195 15.10 -6.14 -14.56
N LEU A 196 15.00 -5.15 -13.65
CA LEU A 196 16.15 -4.61 -12.94
C LEU A 196 16.88 -5.70 -12.13
N HIS A 197 16.11 -6.61 -11.54
CA HIS A 197 16.61 -7.67 -10.67
C HIS A 197 16.71 -9.05 -11.36
N GLU A 198 16.45 -9.14 -12.66
CA GLU A 198 16.38 -10.41 -13.40
C GLU A 198 17.66 -11.24 -13.22
N ARG A 199 18.83 -10.60 -13.39
CA ARG A 199 20.12 -11.28 -13.29
C ARG A 199 20.37 -11.88 -11.90
N ASP A 200 20.04 -11.12 -10.86
CA ASP A 200 20.23 -11.57 -9.48
C ASP A 200 19.28 -12.74 -9.18
N MET A 201 18.02 -12.64 -9.58
CA MET A 201 17.03 -13.72 -9.39
C MET A 201 17.39 -14.99 -10.15
N LEU A 202 17.89 -14.88 -11.39
CA LEU A 202 18.35 -16.04 -12.16
C LEU A 202 19.54 -16.76 -11.51
N SER A 203 20.33 -16.07 -10.68
CA SER A 203 21.44 -16.67 -9.92
C SER A 203 20.99 -17.44 -8.67
N LEU A 204 19.73 -17.26 -8.25
CA LEU A 204 19.16 -17.92 -7.07
C LEU A 204 18.41 -19.19 -7.49
N HIS A 205 18.77 -20.34 -6.93
CA HIS A 205 18.18 -21.63 -7.29
C HIS A 205 17.24 -22.22 -6.22
N SER A 206 17.18 -21.58 -5.04
CA SER A 206 16.32 -21.99 -3.94
C SER A 206 15.04 -21.17 -3.95
N THR A 207 13.89 -21.85 -3.86
CA THR A 207 12.58 -21.24 -3.72
C THR A 207 12.57 -20.23 -2.56
N THR A 208 13.10 -20.61 -1.39
CA THR A 208 13.17 -19.73 -0.22
C THR A 208 14.01 -18.49 -0.47
N ALA A 209 15.14 -18.62 -1.16
CA ALA A 209 16.01 -17.49 -1.47
C ALA A 209 15.30 -16.50 -2.41
N LEU A 210 14.60 -17.01 -3.41
CA LEU A 210 13.78 -16.20 -4.32
C LEU A 210 12.63 -15.50 -3.59
N TYR A 211 11.92 -16.21 -2.70
CA TYR A 211 10.87 -15.60 -1.87
C TYR A 211 11.39 -14.47 -0.99
N VAL A 212 12.56 -14.66 -0.36
CA VAL A 212 13.18 -13.62 0.49
C VAL A 212 13.66 -12.43 -0.34
N TYR A 213 14.17 -12.67 -1.54
CA TYR A 213 14.67 -11.61 -2.42
C TYR A 213 13.54 -10.74 -3.00
N LEU A 214 12.41 -11.34 -3.36
CA LEU A 214 11.25 -10.66 -3.94
C LEU A 214 10.34 -9.98 -2.92
N LYS A 215 10.53 -10.24 -1.62
CA LYS A 215 9.72 -9.67 -0.55
C LYS A 215 10.23 -8.31 -0.12
#